data_AF-M5BRX5-F1
#
_entry.id   AF-M5BRX5-F1
#
_cell.length_a   1.000
_cell.length_b   1.000
_cell.length_c   1.000
_cell.angle_alpha   90.00
_cell.angle_beta   90.00
_cell.angle_gamma   90.00
#
_symmetry.space_group_name_H-M   'P 1'
#
loop_
_entity.id
_entity.type
_entity.pdbx_description
1 polymer ?
#
loop_
_entity_poly.entity_id
_entity_poly.type
_entity_poly.pdbx_seq_one_letter_code
_entity_poly.pdbx_strand_id
1 'polypeptide(L)'
;MQTLVWDSPECGIDTPRNATCPQGLVPTYAVAAENAGDVSKAVNFAQKHNLKLVVKNTGHDYLGRSSGAGALSIWTHKLSGMNFTDSFIAEGCSDDGVPAVTLGAANRWLDVYKAADEHNVTVVGGAARSVGAAGGWLQGGGHSPLSVKYGMGVDI
;
A
#
# COMPACT_ATOMS: atom_id res chain seq x y z
N MET A 1 -4.40 -9.49 6.96
CA MET A 1 -5.31 -8.81 6.03
C MET A 1 -6.36 -8.09 6.85
N GLN A 2 -7.20 -7.25 6.23
CA GLN A 2 -8.41 -6.74 6.88
C GLN A 2 -9.60 -7.68 6.66
N THR A 3 -9.55 -8.52 5.63
CA THR A 3 -10.55 -9.56 5.37
C THR A 3 -10.04 -10.91 5.89
N LEU A 4 -10.70 -11.47 6.91
CA LEU A 4 -10.29 -12.70 7.59
C LEU A 4 -10.18 -13.92 6.66
N VAL A 5 -11.00 -13.99 5.60
CA VAL A 5 -10.96 -15.09 4.61
C VAL A 5 -9.61 -15.23 3.92
N TRP A 6 -8.84 -14.15 3.85
CA TRP A 6 -7.51 -14.10 3.23
C TRP A 6 -6.34 -14.19 4.23
N ASP A 7 -6.64 -14.44 5.51
CA ASP A 7 -5.65 -14.73 6.55
C ASP A 7 -5.80 -16.21 6.98
N SER A 8 -6.33 -16.44 8.18
CA SER A 8 -6.70 -17.76 8.68
C SER A 8 -8.06 -17.62 9.34
N PRO A 9 -9.15 -18.04 8.66
CA PRO A 9 -10.51 -17.98 9.20
C PRO A 9 -10.65 -18.66 10.57
N GLU A 10 -9.86 -19.70 10.81
CA GLU A 10 -9.81 -20.49 12.04
C GLU A 10 -9.01 -19.80 13.15
N CYS A 11 -8.41 -18.64 12.88
CA CYS A 11 -7.70 -17.82 13.86
C CYS A 11 -8.40 -16.47 14.06
N GLY A 12 -9.74 -16.49 14.11
CA GLY A 12 -10.57 -15.32 14.42
C GLY A 12 -10.57 -14.98 15.91
N ILE A 13 -10.87 -13.72 16.24
CA ILE A 13 -10.99 -13.25 17.63
C ILE A 13 -12.14 -13.92 18.41
N ASP A 14 -13.13 -14.43 17.68
CA ASP A 14 -14.29 -15.17 18.16
C ASP A 14 -14.06 -16.69 18.24
N THR A 15 -12.89 -17.16 17.81
CA THR A 15 -12.54 -18.59 17.86
C THR A 15 -12.29 -19.03 19.32
N PRO A 16 -12.74 -20.23 19.74
CA PRO A 16 -12.43 -20.75 21.07
C PRO A 16 -10.93 -20.73 21.38
N ARG A 17 -10.55 -20.35 22.61
CA ARG A 17 -9.14 -20.21 23.02
C ARG A 17 -8.33 -21.51 22.93
N ASN A 18 -8.99 -22.67 22.96
CA ASN A 18 -8.36 -23.98 22.83
C ASN A 18 -8.31 -24.49 21.38
N ALA A 19 -8.86 -23.73 20.43
CA ALA A 19 -8.73 -24.06 19.01
C ALA A 19 -7.29 -23.85 18.56
N THR A 20 -6.85 -24.65 17.60
CA THR A 20 -5.58 -24.44 16.92
C THR A 20 -5.75 -23.24 15.99
N CYS A 21 -4.87 -22.24 16.10
CA CYS A 21 -4.76 -21.12 15.15
C CYS A 21 -3.70 -21.50 14.09
N PRO A 22 -4.10 -21.88 12.86
CA PRO A 22 -3.13 -22.19 11.83
C PRO A 22 -2.60 -20.90 11.17
N GLN A 23 -1.50 -21.04 10.43
CA GLN A 23 -0.93 -19.93 9.66
C GLN A 23 -1.86 -19.48 8.51
N GLY A 24 -2.57 -20.43 7.89
CA GLY A 24 -3.46 -20.16 6.75
C GLY A 24 -2.73 -19.49 5.59
N LEU A 25 -3.32 -18.42 5.08
CA LEU A 25 -2.78 -17.56 4.02
C LEU A 25 -1.92 -16.41 4.56
N VAL A 26 -1.78 -16.26 5.87
CA VAL A 26 -0.85 -15.27 6.43
C VAL A 26 0.58 -15.67 6.01
N PRO A 27 1.36 -14.77 5.37
CA PRO A 27 2.73 -15.09 4.98
C PRO A 27 3.56 -15.58 6.17
N THR A 28 4.36 -16.62 5.98
CA THR A 28 5.14 -17.27 7.05
C THR A 28 6.19 -16.32 7.62
N TYR A 29 6.79 -15.49 6.76
CA TYR A 29 7.73 -14.45 7.15
C TYR A 29 7.37 -13.12 6.47
N ALA A 30 7.75 -12.02 7.12
CA ALA A 30 7.60 -10.69 6.56
C ALA A 30 8.88 -9.87 6.77
N VAL A 31 9.35 -9.22 5.71
CA VAL A 31 10.37 -8.18 5.76
C VAL A 31 9.65 -6.85 5.97
N ALA A 32 9.86 -6.23 7.13
CA ALA A 32 9.44 -4.85 7.37
C ALA A 32 10.43 -3.91 6.65
N ALA A 33 10.15 -3.57 5.40
CA ALA A 33 11.07 -2.80 4.56
C ALA A 33 11.07 -1.33 4.97
N GLU A 34 12.25 -0.80 5.31
CA GLU A 34 12.43 0.61 5.74
C GLU A 34 12.99 1.48 4.62
N ASN A 35 13.59 0.86 3.61
CA ASN A 35 14.15 1.54 2.45
C ASN A 35 14.14 0.61 1.21
N ALA A 36 14.50 1.17 0.05
CA ALA A 36 14.60 0.42 -1.21
C ALA A 36 15.64 -0.71 -1.17
N GLY A 37 16.69 -0.58 -0.34
CA GLY A 37 17.69 -1.62 -0.12
C GLY A 37 17.11 -2.88 0.53
N ASP A 38 16.21 -2.72 1.51
CA ASP A 38 15.53 -3.86 2.14
C ASP A 38 14.62 -4.59 1.16
N VAL A 39 13.87 -3.83 0.34
CA VAL A 39 13.03 -4.38 -0.73
C VAL A 39 13.89 -5.18 -1.71
N SER A 40 15.00 -4.59 -2.18
CA SER A 40 15.91 -5.24 -3.13
C SER A 40 16.51 -6.53 -2.56
N LYS A 41 16.96 -6.51 -1.31
CA LYS A 41 17.48 -7.71 -0.61
C LYS A 41 16.41 -8.78 -0.46
N ALA A 42 15.18 -8.40 -0.10
CA ALA A 42 14.07 -9.34 0.06
C ALA A 42 13.67 -10.02 -1.26
N VAL A 43 13.61 -9.25 -2.36
CA VAL A 43 13.35 -9.78 -3.72
C VAL A 43 14.45 -10.77 -4.11
N ASN A 44 15.72 -10.38 -3.95
CA ASN A 44 16.86 -11.25 -4.28
C ASN A 44 16.91 -12.50 -3.40
N PHE A 45 16.58 -12.40 -2.12
CA PHE A 45 16.48 -13.53 -1.21
C PHE A 45 15.37 -14.50 -1.64
N ALA A 46 14.18 -13.97 -1.97
CA ALA A 46 13.07 -14.78 -2.47
C ALA A 46 13.44 -15.50 -3.76
N GLN A 47 14.09 -14.81 -4.70
CA GLN A 47 14.57 -15.41 -5.94
C GLN A 47 15.59 -16.52 -5.68
N LYS A 48 16.63 -16.25 -4.88
CA LYS A 48 17.70 -17.20 -4.56
C LYS A 48 17.17 -18.49 -3.92
N HIS A 49 16.12 -18.38 -3.12
CA HIS A 49 15.54 -19.50 -2.38
C HIS A 49 14.22 -20.03 -2.99
N ASN A 50 13.86 -19.57 -4.19
CA ASN A 50 12.61 -19.93 -4.88
C ASN A 50 11.35 -19.79 -3.99
N LEU A 51 11.25 -18.68 -3.25
CA LEU A 51 10.15 -18.40 -2.35
C LEU A 51 9.04 -17.66 -3.09
N LYS A 52 7.78 -18.00 -2.78
CA LYS A 52 6.63 -17.19 -3.18
C LYS A 52 6.73 -15.82 -2.51
N LEU A 53 6.85 -14.76 -3.31
CA LEU A 53 6.89 -13.39 -2.83
C LEU A 53 5.47 -12.78 -2.86
N VAL A 54 5.09 -12.08 -1.79
CA VAL A 54 3.87 -11.25 -1.76
C VAL A 54 4.19 -9.86 -1.24
N VAL A 55 3.49 -8.84 -1.73
CA VAL A 55 3.67 -7.46 -1.28
C VAL A 55 2.46 -7.04 -0.46
N LYS A 56 2.69 -6.53 0.74
CA LYS A 56 1.62 -6.04 1.62
C LYS A 56 1.85 -4.57 1.97
N ASN A 57 0.84 -3.75 1.66
CA ASN A 57 0.71 -2.41 2.21
C ASN A 57 -0.19 -2.45 3.47
N THR A 58 -1.46 -2.04 3.34
CA THR A 58 -2.42 -1.95 4.46
C THR A 58 -3.26 -3.20 4.69
N GLY A 59 -3.18 -4.18 3.77
CA GLY A 59 -4.00 -5.40 3.81
C GLY A 59 -5.48 -5.20 3.44
N HIS A 60 -5.81 -4.09 2.76
CA HIS A 60 -7.16 -3.76 2.27
C HIS A 60 -7.63 -4.57 1.06
N ASP A 61 -6.80 -5.47 0.53
CA ASP A 61 -7.11 -6.15 -0.72
C ASP A 61 -8.25 -7.17 -0.56
N TYR A 62 -9.36 -6.94 -1.25
CA TYR A 62 -10.55 -7.79 -1.20
C TYR A 62 -10.37 -9.16 -1.89
N LEU A 63 -9.32 -9.34 -2.68
CA LEU A 63 -9.05 -10.55 -3.47
C LEU A 63 -7.88 -11.37 -2.89
N GLY A 64 -7.36 -11.00 -1.73
CA GLY A 64 -6.26 -11.72 -1.07
C GLY A 64 -4.89 -11.53 -1.72
N ARG A 65 -4.73 -10.59 -2.66
CA ARG A 65 -3.49 -10.38 -3.45
C ARG A 65 -2.27 -9.96 -2.62
N SER A 66 -2.49 -9.54 -1.37
CA SER A 66 -1.41 -9.19 -0.43
C SER A 66 -1.18 -10.24 0.67
N SER A 67 -1.62 -11.48 0.43
CA SER A 67 -1.40 -12.65 1.29
C SER A 67 -1.07 -13.89 0.48
N GLY A 68 -0.63 -14.95 1.16
CA GLY A 68 -0.33 -16.23 0.53
C GLY A 68 0.31 -17.23 1.50
N ALA A 69 -0.23 -18.45 1.51
CA ALA A 69 0.34 -19.56 2.28
C ALA A 69 1.80 -19.82 1.87
N GLY A 70 2.67 -19.99 2.88
CA GLY A 70 4.10 -20.25 2.69
C GLY A 70 4.90 -19.10 2.08
N ALA A 71 4.30 -17.91 1.90
CA ALA A 71 4.95 -16.80 1.23
C ALA A 71 5.93 -16.04 2.15
N LEU A 72 6.91 -15.40 1.52
CA LEU A 72 7.66 -14.29 2.09
C LEU A 72 6.93 -12.98 1.72
N SER A 73 6.57 -12.18 2.72
CA SER A 73 5.97 -10.88 2.51
C SER A 73 7.00 -9.77 2.52
N ILE A 74 6.91 -8.82 1.58
CA ILE A 74 7.50 -7.50 1.73
C ILE A 74 6.40 -6.58 2.27
N TRP A 75 6.57 -6.12 3.51
CA TRP A 75 5.63 -5.22 4.16
C TRP A 75 6.14 -3.78 4.04
N THR A 76 5.39 -2.96 3.30
CA THR A 76 5.83 -1.61 2.87
C THR A 76 5.43 -0.49 3.84
N HIS A 77 4.85 -0.82 4.99
CA HIS A 77 4.25 0.17 5.90
C HIS A 77 5.27 1.00 6.70
N LYS A 78 6.57 0.78 6.48
CA LYS A 78 7.65 1.65 6.98
C LYS A 78 8.28 2.53 5.89
N LEU A 79 7.92 2.36 4.62
CA LEU A 79 8.33 3.22 3.52
C LEU A 79 7.48 4.50 3.50
N SER A 80 7.60 5.32 4.54
CA SER A 80 6.88 6.59 4.68
C SER A 80 7.58 7.73 3.95
N GLY A 81 6.98 8.92 3.99
CA GLY A 81 7.50 10.13 3.36
C GLY A 81 6.44 10.79 2.50
N MET A 82 6.30 12.11 2.62
CA MET A 82 5.44 12.92 1.78
C MET A 82 6.23 14.18 1.44
N ASN A 83 6.41 14.46 0.16
CA ASN A 83 7.14 15.63 -0.30
C ASN A 83 6.25 16.43 -1.25
N PHE A 84 5.84 17.61 -0.82
CA PHE A 84 5.05 18.55 -1.61
C PHE A 84 6.00 19.46 -2.40
N THR A 85 5.69 19.66 -3.67
CA THR A 85 6.48 20.50 -4.58
C THR A 85 5.53 21.40 -5.36
N ASP A 86 5.80 22.70 -5.38
CA ASP A 86 4.91 23.68 -6.05
C ASP A 86 5.05 23.66 -7.58
N SER A 87 6.19 23.18 -8.09
CA SER A 87 6.51 23.19 -9.53
C SER A 87 7.23 21.89 -9.91
N PHE A 88 6.52 20.78 -9.84
CA PHE A 88 6.99 19.49 -10.32
C PHE A 88 6.99 19.46 -11.84
N ILE A 89 8.12 19.05 -12.41
CA ILE A 89 8.27 18.80 -13.84
C ILE A 89 8.64 17.33 -13.97
N ALA A 90 7.84 16.58 -14.71
CA ALA A 90 8.13 15.17 -14.97
C ALA A 90 9.43 15.02 -15.76
N GLU A 91 10.15 13.91 -15.52
CA GLU A 91 11.39 13.63 -16.23
C GLU A 91 11.13 13.56 -17.75
N GLY A 92 11.89 14.35 -18.51
CA GLY A 92 11.74 14.45 -19.97
C GLY A 92 10.70 15.46 -20.45
N CYS A 93 9.96 16.12 -19.56
CA CYS A 93 9.06 17.23 -19.88
C CYS A 93 9.77 18.59 -19.77
N SER A 94 9.26 19.57 -20.51
CA SER A 94 9.73 20.97 -20.48
C SER A 94 8.59 21.98 -20.29
N ASP A 95 7.42 21.50 -19.88
CA ASP A 95 6.25 22.32 -19.59
C ASP A 95 6.41 23.08 -18.27
N ASP A 96 5.50 24.03 -18.01
CA ASP A 96 5.42 24.69 -16.72
C ASP A 96 5.15 23.67 -15.61
N GLY A 97 5.91 23.75 -14.53
CA GLY A 97 5.77 22.79 -13.43
C GLY A 97 4.44 22.98 -12.69
N VAL A 98 3.90 21.87 -12.19
CA VAL A 98 2.61 21.83 -11.49
C VAL A 98 2.79 21.46 -10.02
N PRO A 99 1.87 21.88 -9.12
CA PRO A 99 1.87 21.39 -7.75
C PRO A 99 1.69 19.86 -7.73
N ALA A 100 2.55 19.17 -6.98
CA ALA A 100 2.50 17.72 -6.85
C ALA A 100 2.91 17.27 -5.45
N VAL A 101 2.57 16.02 -5.13
CA VAL A 101 3.03 15.34 -3.92
C VAL A 101 3.65 13.99 -4.27
N THR A 102 4.87 13.77 -3.82
CA THR A 102 5.51 12.46 -3.88
C THR A 102 5.22 11.69 -2.59
N LEU A 103 4.67 10.49 -2.72
CA LEU A 103 4.25 9.66 -1.59
C LEU A 103 5.11 8.40 -1.45
N GLY A 104 5.62 8.17 -0.24
CA GLY A 104 6.10 6.85 0.17
C GLY A 104 4.97 5.82 0.22
N ALA A 105 5.29 4.54 0.02
CA ALA A 105 4.33 3.45 -0.07
C ALA A 105 3.48 3.26 1.21
N ALA A 106 3.97 3.68 2.38
CA ALA A 106 3.29 3.48 3.66
C ALA A 106 2.11 4.44 3.92
N ASN A 107 2.00 5.54 3.19
CA ASN A 107 1.02 6.58 3.50
C ASN A 107 -0.40 6.09 3.24
N ARG A 108 -1.30 6.32 4.20
CA ARG A 108 -2.73 6.07 4.06
C ARG A 108 -3.43 7.37 3.66
N TRP A 109 -4.60 7.26 3.02
CA TRP A 109 -5.34 8.45 2.58
C TRP A 109 -5.61 9.46 3.70
N LEU A 110 -5.87 9.02 4.94
CA LEU A 110 -6.02 9.93 6.07
C LEU A 110 -4.78 10.82 6.30
N ASP A 111 -3.60 10.21 6.23
CA ASP A 111 -2.34 10.91 6.50
C ASP A 111 -2.04 11.90 5.37
N VAL A 112 -2.32 11.51 4.11
CA VAL A 112 -2.17 12.38 2.94
C VAL A 112 -3.15 13.55 2.97
N TYR A 113 -4.42 13.33 3.33
CA TYR A 113 -5.41 14.42 3.39
C TYR A 113 -5.06 15.47 4.44
N LYS A 114 -4.55 15.06 5.61
CA LYS A 114 -4.11 16.02 6.63
C LYS A 114 -2.95 16.88 6.14
N ALA A 115 -1.94 16.25 5.53
CA ALA A 115 -0.81 16.98 4.98
C ALA A 115 -1.23 17.91 3.82
N ALA A 116 -2.12 17.44 2.93
CA ALA A 116 -2.64 18.27 1.84
C ALA A 116 -3.39 19.52 2.35
N ASP A 117 -4.19 19.37 3.42
CA ASP A 117 -4.89 20.48 4.09
C ASP A 117 -3.90 21.51 4.67
N GLU A 118 -2.83 21.06 5.33
CA GLU A 118 -1.74 21.92 5.83
C GLU A 118 -1.04 22.72 4.71
N HIS A 119 -1.00 22.17 3.50
CA HIS A 119 -0.45 22.81 2.30
C HIS A 119 -1.50 23.57 1.46
N ASN A 120 -2.76 23.63 1.90
CA ASN A 120 -3.88 24.24 1.18
C ASN A 120 -4.05 23.70 -0.26
N VAL A 121 -3.82 22.41 -0.44
CA VAL A 121 -4.01 21.70 -1.71
C VAL A 121 -5.04 20.58 -1.57
N THR A 122 -5.68 20.22 -2.67
CA THR A 122 -6.60 19.08 -2.74
C THR A 122 -5.96 17.95 -3.52
N VAL A 123 -6.02 16.74 -2.96
CA VAL A 123 -5.54 15.52 -3.63
C VAL A 123 -6.70 14.60 -3.99
N VAL A 124 -6.64 13.97 -5.17
CA VAL A 124 -7.59 12.93 -5.56
C VAL A 124 -7.23 11.65 -4.82
N GLY A 125 -8.12 11.18 -3.94
CA GLY A 125 -7.87 9.98 -3.14
C GLY A 125 -9.12 9.17 -2.84
N GLY A 126 -8.93 8.02 -2.22
CA GLY A 126 -9.99 7.09 -1.84
C GLY A 126 -10.78 7.53 -0.60
N ALA A 127 -12.09 7.28 -0.59
CA ALA A 127 -12.95 7.63 0.55
C ALA A 127 -12.58 6.87 1.85
N ALA A 128 -12.11 5.62 1.73
CA ALA A 128 -11.68 4.82 2.86
C ALA A 128 -10.31 5.29 3.38
N ARG A 129 -10.34 6.03 4.48
CA ARG A 129 -9.20 6.69 5.16
C ARG A 129 -7.99 5.78 5.47
N SER A 130 -8.20 4.49 5.67
CA SER A 130 -7.14 3.52 6.01
C SER A 130 -6.55 2.79 4.79
N VAL A 131 -7.05 3.05 3.58
CA VAL A 131 -6.47 2.52 2.34
C VAL A 131 -5.12 3.17 2.08
N GLY A 132 -4.16 2.39 1.61
CA GLY A 132 -2.82 2.88 1.27
C GLY A 132 -2.87 3.69 -0.03
N ALA A 133 -2.41 4.94 0.03
CA ALA A 133 -2.48 5.89 -1.06
C ALA A 133 -1.61 5.44 -2.24
N ALA A 134 -0.33 5.15 -2.00
CA ALA A 134 0.62 4.67 -3.01
C ALA A 134 0.64 3.12 -3.14
N GLY A 135 -0.48 2.47 -2.83
CA GLY A 135 -0.63 1.01 -2.89
C GLY A 135 -1.47 0.53 -4.07
N GLY A 136 -2.13 -0.61 -3.87
CA GLY A 136 -3.03 -1.20 -4.88
C GLY A 136 -4.25 -0.34 -5.24
N TRP A 137 -4.58 0.70 -4.47
CA TRP A 137 -5.61 1.67 -4.84
C TRP A 137 -5.19 2.48 -6.08
N LEU A 138 -3.99 3.07 -6.03
CA LEU A 138 -3.47 3.88 -7.14
C LEU A 138 -3.11 3.01 -8.33
N GLN A 139 -2.40 1.90 -8.09
CA GLN A 139 -1.98 0.96 -9.14
C GLN A 139 -3.15 0.22 -9.81
N GLY A 140 -4.33 0.21 -9.19
CA GLY A 140 -5.52 -0.46 -9.70
C GLY A 140 -6.56 0.48 -10.33
N GLY A 141 -6.30 1.78 -10.43
CA GLY A 141 -7.23 2.78 -10.96
C GLY A 141 -7.57 3.87 -9.94
N GLY A 142 -8.25 3.49 -8.85
CA GLY A 142 -8.53 4.39 -7.73
C GLY A 142 -9.67 5.38 -7.96
N HIS A 143 -10.90 5.01 -7.59
CA HIS A 143 -12.04 5.93 -7.63
C HIS A 143 -12.02 6.91 -6.45
N SER A 144 -12.39 8.17 -6.71
CA SER A 144 -12.55 9.25 -5.74
C SER A 144 -13.91 9.95 -5.88
N PRO A 145 -14.45 10.57 -4.81
CA PRO A 145 -15.52 11.57 -4.93
C PRO A 145 -15.17 12.73 -5.88
N LEU A 146 -13.88 12.98 -6.09
CA LEU A 146 -13.37 14.01 -6.98
C LEU A 146 -13.21 13.56 -8.43
N SER A 147 -13.46 12.28 -8.73
CA SER A 147 -13.12 11.71 -10.05
C SER A 147 -13.91 12.27 -11.21
N VAL A 148 -15.14 12.74 -10.99
CA VAL A 148 -15.93 13.40 -12.04
C VAL A 148 -15.24 14.68 -12.54
N LYS A 149 -14.47 15.35 -11.68
CA LYS A 149 -13.82 16.63 -12.00
C LYS A 149 -12.37 16.47 -12.43
N TYR A 150 -11.62 15.57 -11.79
CA TYR A 150 -10.17 15.47 -11.97
C TYR A 150 -9.69 14.13 -12.53
N GLY A 151 -10.56 13.12 -12.68
CA GLY A 151 -10.17 11.79 -13.14
C GLY A 151 -9.98 10.76 -12.02
N MET A 152 -9.67 9.52 -12.39
CA MET A 152 -9.33 8.47 -11.43
C MET A 152 -7.96 8.74 -10.82
N GLY A 153 -7.63 8.07 -9.72
CA GLY A 153 -6.32 8.20 -9.07
C GLY A 153 -5.16 7.91 -10.00
N VAL A 154 -5.31 6.96 -10.94
CA VAL A 154 -4.30 6.61 -11.94
C VAL A 154 -4.11 7.68 -13.02
N ASP A 155 -5.05 8.60 -13.18
CA ASP A 155 -4.96 9.72 -14.14
C ASP A 155 -4.18 10.91 -13.57
N ILE A 156 -3.89 10.91 -12.26
CA ILE A 156 -3.20 11.96 -11.50
C ILE A 156 -1.76 11.54 -11.21
#